data_AF-A0A916MAL8-F1
#
_entry.id   AF-A0A916MAL8-F1
#
_cell.length_a   1.000
_cell.length_b   1.000
_cell.length_c   1.000
_cell.angle_alpha   90.00
_cell.angle_beta   90.00
_cell.angle_gamma   90.00
#
_symmetry.space_group_name_H-M   'P 1'
#
loop_
_entity.id
_entity.type
_entity.pdbx_description
1 polymer ?
#
loop_
_entity_poly.entity_id
_entity_poly.type
_entity_poly.pdbx_seq_one_letter_code
_entity_poly.pdbx_strand_id
1 'polypeptide(L)'
;KTRPLVDSGTDRLLKLVTFVPTGSLDKVRRAMWQAGAGTISDYINCSFSVEGKGTFEGLVGKTNPVIGKAGKFEETGESRVEVILRREISGRVIEAMKQAHPYEEVAYDLYPLVNKEPHTGLARIGTLKKAESLDAFVRRVQAFGVLVTRVLGDSAKKIRKVALCSGAGSDFVGEAISAGADVYLTAELKHHHGAMARHADMALVETEHYSLEKHHWPKLASLCEAEFKGLKTKVSKRESRLWRAP
;
A
#
# COMPACT_ATOMS: atom_id res chain seq x y z
N LYS A 1 -17.57 5.57 4.46
CA LYS A 1 -16.22 5.38 3.85
C LYS A 1 -15.24 5.06 4.96
N THR A 2 -14.22 4.25 4.69
CA THR A 2 -13.17 3.91 5.66
C THR A 2 -11.84 4.50 5.22
N ARG A 3 -10.90 4.62 6.15
CA ARG A 3 -9.49 4.97 5.90
C ARG A 3 -8.58 4.08 6.76
N PRO A 4 -7.27 3.97 6.44
CA PRO A 4 -6.31 3.35 7.34
C PRO A 4 -6.39 4.00 8.74
N LEU A 5 -6.33 3.15 9.77
CA LEU A 5 -6.19 3.63 11.15
C LEU A 5 -4.73 4.02 11.39
N VAL A 6 -3.82 3.14 10.94
CA VAL A 6 -2.36 3.34 10.96
C VAL A 6 -1.89 3.49 9.53
N ASP A 7 -1.11 4.55 9.27
CA ASP A 7 -0.55 4.79 7.94
C ASP A 7 0.59 3.80 7.64
N SER A 8 0.82 3.53 6.37
CA SER A 8 1.92 2.67 5.90
C SER A 8 3.32 3.29 6.00
N GLY A 9 3.42 4.49 6.57
CA GLY A 9 4.66 5.24 6.66
C GLY A 9 4.96 6.03 5.37
N THR A 10 6.12 6.69 5.36
CA THR A 10 6.50 7.62 4.30
C THR A 10 7.60 7.11 3.38
N ASP A 11 8.30 6.02 3.71
CA ASP A 11 9.49 5.54 2.96
C ASP A 11 9.19 4.44 1.92
N ARG A 12 7.97 4.46 1.36
CA ARG A 12 7.50 3.44 0.43
C ARG A 12 7.58 3.86 -1.03
N LEU A 13 7.68 5.16 -1.30
CA LEU A 13 7.64 5.72 -2.63
C LEU A 13 9.01 6.28 -3.01
N LEU A 14 9.32 6.14 -4.29
CA LEU A 14 10.50 6.70 -4.92
C LEU A 14 10.06 7.56 -6.10
N LYS A 15 10.89 8.55 -6.44
CA LYS A 15 10.84 9.23 -7.73
C LYS A 15 12.03 8.76 -8.56
N LEU A 16 11.76 8.07 -9.67
CA LEU A 16 12.77 7.76 -10.68
C LEU A 16 12.76 8.89 -11.70
N VAL A 17 13.94 9.43 -11.97
CA VAL A 17 14.19 10.43 -12.99
C VAL A 17 15.24 9.88 -13.95
N THR A 18 15.04 10.03 -15.25
CA THR A 18 16.06 9.72 -16.25
C THR A 18 16.02 10.74 -17.39
N PHE A 19 17.05 10.76 -18.21
CA PHE A 19 17.27 11.73 -19.28
C PHE A 19 17.40 10.95 -20.57
N VAL A 20 16.51 11.23 -21.52
CA VAL A 20 16.34 10.41 -22.72
C VAL A 20 16.38 11.30 -23.95
N PRO A 21 17.04 10.93 -25.06
CA PRO A 21 16.88 11.62 -26.34
C PRO A 21 15.41 11.81 -26.68
N THR A 22 15.02 13.01 -27.13
CA THR A 22 13.61 13.37 -27.34
C THR A 22 12.86 12.35 -28.21
N GLY A 23 13.49 11.80 -29.25
CA GLY A 23 12.90 10.78 -30.12
C GLY A 23 12.65 9.40 -29.46
N SER A 24 13.22 9.14 -28.29
CA SER A 24 13.10 7.86 -27.55
C SER A 24 12.23 7.96 -26.29
N LEU A 25 11.75 9.15 -25.92
CA LEU A 25 10.96 9.40 -24.70
C LEU A 25 9.78 8.42 -24.57
N ASP A 26 9.01 8.24 -25.64
CA ASP A 26 7.82 7.39 -25.66
C ASP A 26 8.11 5.92 -25.37
N LYS A 27 9.20 5.42 -25.93
CA LYS A 27 9.64 4.04 -25.74
C LYS A 27 10.02 3.80 -24.28
N VAL A 28 10.82 4.71 -23.70
CA VAL A 28 11.34 4.57 -22.33
C VAL A 28 10.23 4.73 -21.28
N ARG A 29 9.36 5.74 -21.40
CA ARG A 29 8.26 5.93 -20.43
C ARG A 29 7.26 4.77 -20.43
N ARG A 30 6.94 4.22 -21.60
CA ARG A 30 6.07 3.04 -21.71
C ARG A 30 6.69 1.81 -21.04
N ALA A 31 8.00 1.60 -21.19
CA ALA A 31 8.69 0.50 -20.52
C ALA A 31 8.61 0.63 -18.99
N MET A 32 8.83 1.86 -18.46
CA MET A 32 8.66 2.12 -17.03
C MET A 32 7.22 1.85 -16.54
N TRP A 33 6.22 2.27 -17.30
CA TRP A 33 4.80 2.02 -16.97
C TRP A 33 4.43 0.55 -17.00
N GLN A 34 4.88 -0.19 -18.01
CA GLN A 34 4.66 -1.63 -18.11
C GLN A 34 5.32 -2.40 -16.96
N ALA A 35 6.44 -1.89 -16.43
CA ALA A 35 7.07 -2.38 -15.22
C ALA A 35 6.36 -1.92 -13.92
N GLY A 36 5.28 -1.14 -14.03
CA GLY A 36 4.40 -0.75 -12.93
C GLY A 36 4.72 0.59 -12.25
N ALA A 37 5.58 1.42 -12.85
CA ALA A 37 5.74 2.80 -12.40
C ALA A 37 4.57 3.68 -12.86
N GLY A 38 4.38 4.82 -12.21
CA GLY A 38 3.39 5.81 -12.61
C GLY A 38 1.96 5.48 -12.19
N THR A 39 1.76 4.65 -11.16
CA THR A 39 0.45 4.47 -10.54
C THR A 39 0.31 5.44 -9.37
N ILE A 40 -0.68 6.33 -9.43
CA ILE A 40 -1.00 7.30 -8.38
C ILE A 40 -2.51 7.24 -8.13
N SER A 41 -2.91 6.66 -6.99
CA SER A 41 -4.32 6.40 -6.69
C SER A 41 -4.99 5.62 -7.84
N ASP A 42 -6.03 6.17 -8.45
CA ASP A 42 -6.79 5.53 -9.54
C ASP A 42 -6.22 5.82 -10.94
N TYR A 43 -5.10 6.56 -11.03
CA TYR A 43 -4.45 6.91 -12.29
C TYR A 43 -3.25 6.01 -12.54
N ILE A 44 -3.10 5.55 -13.78
CA ILE A 44 -1.97 4.75 -14.27
C ILE A 44 -1.19 5.52 -15.33
N ASN A 45 0.01 5.05 -15.67
CA ASN A 45 0.87 5.65 -16.70
C ASN A 45 1.20 7.13 -16.45
N CYS A 46 1.26 7.54 -15.18
CA CYS A 46 1.63 8.90 -14.81
C CYS A 46 3.14 9.10 -14.97
N SER A 47 3.52 10.11 -15.75
CA SER A 47 4.89 10.63 -15.82
C SER A 47 4.83 12.13 -16.08
N PHE A 48 5.84 12.86 -15.65
CA PHE A 48 6.06 14.24 -16.08
C PHE A 48 7.32 14.30 -16.94
N SER A 49 7.37 15.22 -17.90
CA SER A 49 8.53 15.37 -18.77
C SER A 49 8.78 16.83 -19.12
N VAL A 50 10.06 17.20 -19.20
CA VAL A 50 10.52 18.53 -19.61
C VAL A 50 11.68 18.36 -20.59
N GLU A 51 11.67 19.14 -21.67
CA GLU A 51 12.77 19.18 -22.63
C GLU A 51 13.92 20.04 -22.11
N GLY A 52 15.14 19.63 -22.41
CA GLY A 52 16.36 20.31 -22.03
C GLY A 52 17.53 19.87 -22.92
N LYS A 53 18.74 20.19 -22.46
CA LYS A 53 19.97 19.81 -23.14
C LYS A 53 20.84 18.98 -22.21
N GLY A 54 21.28 17.83 -22.69
CA GLY A 54 22.32 17.02 -22.08
C GLY A 54 23.68 17.34 -22.68
N THR A 55 24.72 17.32 -21.87
CA THR A 55 26.11 17.52 -22.31
C THR A 55 26.97 16.39 -21.81
N PHE A 56 27.84 15.86 -22.68
CA PHE A 56 28.77 14.82 -22.30
C PHE A 56 30.02 14.83 -23.20
N GLU A 57 31.09 14.22 -22.72
CA GLU A 57 32.29 13.94 -23.50
C GLU A 57 32.69 12.49 -23.26
N GLY A 58 32.60 11.67 -24.31
CA GLY A 58 32.96 10.26 -24.21
C GLY A 58 34.48 10.08 -24.14
N LEU A 59 34.98 9.22 -23.26
CA LEU A 59 36.41 8.91 -23.21
C LEU A 59 36.85 8.11 -24.45
N VAL A 60 37.97 8.50 -25.08
CA VAL A 60 38.55 7.83 -26.26
C VAL A 60 38.89 6.38 -25.94
N GLY A 61 38.43 5.45 -26.78
CA GLY A 61 38.68 4.00 -26.63
C GLY A 61 37.91 3.33 -25.48
N LYS A 62 37.04 4.07 -24.78
CA LYS A 62 36.22 3.57 -23.66
C LYS A 62 34.71 3.74 -23.88
N THR A 63 34.32 4.56 -24.84
CA THR A 63 32.91 4.89 -25.09
C THR A 63 32.54 4.67 -26.54
N ASN A 64 31.30 4.25 -26.77
CA ASN A 64 30.69 4.12 -28.09
C ASN A 64 29.34 4.87 -28.11
N PRO A 65 29.36 6.21 -28.07
CA PRO A 65 28.14 6.98 -27.86
C PRO A 65 27.20 6.86 -29.07
N VAL A 66 25.90 6.74 -28.79
CA VAL A 66 24.86 6.68 -29.84
C VAL A 66 24.72 8.02 -30.56
N ILE A 67 25.03 9.11 -29.88
CA ILE A 67 25.05 10.47 -30.43
C ILE A 67 26.46 11.04 -30.25
N GLY A 68 27.08 11.50 -31.33
CA GLY A 68 28.39 12.14 -31.30
C GLY A 68 29.58 11.20 -31.49
N LYS A 69 30.77 11.62 -31.04
CA LYS A 69 32.02 10.84 -31.12
C LYS A 69 32.82 10.85 -29.81
N ALA A 70 33.49 9.74 -29.51
CA ALA A 70 34.42 9.67 -28.39
C ALA A 70 35.55 10.72 -28.54
N GLY A 71 35.92 11.36 -27.44
CA GLY A 71 36.90 12.44 -27.36
C GLY A 71 36.39 13.80 -27.82
N LYS A 72 35.07 13.95 -28.04
CA LYS A 72 34.45 15.23 -28.39
C LYS A 72 33.37 15.58 -27.38
N PHE A 73 33.34 16.86 -27.01
CA PHE A 73 32.23 17.45 -26.31
C PHE A 73 30.99 17.45 -27.21
N GLU A 74 29.89 16.93 -26.67
CA GLU A 74 28.61 16.83 -27.35
C GLU A 74 27.53 17.53 -26.52
N GLU A 75 26.62 18.22 -27.19
CA GLU A 75 25.40 18.79 -26.62
C GLU A 75 24.22 18.29 -27.44
N THR A 76 23.22 17.68 -26.80
CA THR A 76 22.05 17.11 -27.48
C THR A 76 20.75 17.44 -26.75
N GLY A 77 19.66 17.53 -27.52
CA GLY A 77 18.31 17.65 -26.96
C GLY A 77 17.90 16.37 -26.24
N GLU A 78 17.43 16.52 -25.00
CA GLU A 78 16.95 15.43 -24.16
C GLU A 78 15.63 15.81 -23.47
N SER A 79 14.87 14.80 -23.09
CA SER A 79 13.74 14.92 -22.18
C SER A 79 14.12 14.35 -20.82
N ARG A 80 14.07 15.20 -19.78
CA ARG A 80 14.00 14.72 -18.39
C ARG A 80 12.62 14.13 -18.18
N VAL A 81 12.54 12.83 -17.93
CA VAL A 81 11.28 12.13 -17.61
C VAL A 81 11.33 11.63 -16.18
N GLU A 82 10.21 11.76 -15.49
CA GLU A 82 10.12 11.39 -14.09
C GLU A 82 8.82 10.66 -13.75
N VAL A 83 8.92 9.60 -12.95
CA VAL A 83 7.83 8.72 -12.54
C VAL A 83 7.89 8.43 -11.05
N ILE A 84 6.73 8.29 -10.41
CA ILE A 84 6.64 7.74 -9.05
C ILE A 84 6.55 6.23 -9.15
N LEU A 85 7.18 5.53 -8.21
CA LEU A 85 7.09 4.09 -8.09
C LEU A 85 7.18 3.65 -6.63
N ARG A 86 6.70 2.43 -6.37
CA ARG A 86 6.91 1.75 -5.09
C ARG A 86 8.35 1.25 -4.97
N ARG A 87 8.95 1.38 -3.78
CA ARG A 87 10.33 0.96 -3.51
C ARG A 87 10.55 -0.51 -3.85
N GLU A 88 9.57 -1.35 -3.59
CA GLU A 88 9.60 -2.80 -3.80
C GLU A 88 9.71 -3.20 -5.29
N ILE A 89 9.29 -2.31 -6.21
CA ILE A 89 9.36 -2.56 -7.67
C ILE A 89 10.50 -1.79 -8.35
N SER A 90 11.33 -1.07 -7.60
CA SER A 90 12.40 -0.22 -8.15
C SER A 90 13.35 -0.96 -9.09
N GLY A 91 13.86 -2.13 -8.67
CA GLY A 91 14.78 -2.91 -9.49
C GLY A 91 14.20 -3.26 -10.87
N ARG A 92 12.98 -3.81 -10.91
CA ARG A 92 12.35 -4.18 -12.20
C ARG A 92 12.03 -2.98 -13.10
N VAL A 93 11.69 -1.83 -12.52
CA VAL A 93 11.42 -0.60 -13.29
C VAL A 93 12.71 -0.03 -13.88
N ILE A 94 13.79 0.02 -13.09
CA ILE A 94 15.10 0.50 -13.55
C ILE A 94 15.62 -0.40 -14.67
N GLU A 95 15.51 -1.71 -14.55
CA GLU A 95 15.93 -2.63 -15.61
C GLU A 95 15.12 -2.45 -16.90
N ALA A 96 13.79 -2.32 -16.80
CA ALA A 96 12.94 -2.07 -17.96
C ALA A 96 13.27 -0.73 -18.64
N MET A 97 13.54 0.32 -17.85
CA MET A 97 13.99 1.62 -18.35
C MET A 97 15.31 1.47 -19.12
N LYS A 98 16.33 0.83 -18.52
CA LYS A 98 17.64 0.64 -19.14
C LYS A 98 17.56 -0.12 -20.45
N GLN A 99 16.81 -1.23 -20.49
CA GLN A 99 16.63 -2.03 -21.71
C GLN A 99 15.94 -1.27 -22.85
N ALA A 100 15.03 -0.35 -22.51
CA ALA A 100 14.34 0.47 -23.49
C ALA A 100 15.19 1.67 -23.96
N HIS A 101 16.15 2.10 -23.13
CA HIS A 101 16.97 3.28 -23.34
C HIS A 101 17.92 3.12 -24.55
N PRO A 102 18.15 4.16 -25.36
CA PRO A 102 19.09 4.08 -26.48
C PRO A 102 20.55 4.01 -26.01
N TYR A 103 20.90 4.67 -24.90
CA TYR A 103 22.27 4.70 -24.39
C TYR A 103 22.67 3.42 -23.67
N GLU A 104 23.93 3.02 -23.85
CA GLU A 104 24.56 1.90 -23.14
C GLU A 104 24.63 2.16 -21.64
N GLU A 105 25.16 3.33 -21.27
CA GLU A 105 25.18 3.81 -19.89
C GLU A 105 24.06 4.84 -19.69
N VAL A 106 23.09 4.51 -18.83
CA VAL A 106 21.89 5.32 -18.62
C VAL A 106 22.03 6.13 -17.35
N ALA A 107 21.98 7.46 -17.49
CA ALA A 107 21.90 8.37 -16.34
C ALA A 107 20.48 8.35 -15.75
N TYR A 108 20.38 8.10 -14.44
CA TYR A 108 19.12 8.19 -13.70
C TYR A 108 19.36 8.54 -12.24
N ASP A 109 18.37 9.20 -11.64
CA ASP A 109 18.33 9.53 -10.22
C ASP A 109 17.17 8.79 -9.56
N LEU A 110 17.36 8.39 -8.30
CA LEU A 110 16.33 7.76 -7.49
C LEU A 110 16.19 8.51 -6.17
N TYR A 111 15.13 9.32 -6.06
CA TYR A 111 14.87 10.12 -4.87
C TYR A 111 13.92 9.38 -3.92
N PRO A 112 14.28 9.23 -2.63
CA PRO A 112 13.32 8.81 -1.64
C PRO A 112 12.26 9.91 -1.47
N LEU A 113 10.99 9.52 -1.52
CA LEU A 113 9.89 10.42 -1.26
C LEU A 113 9.41 10.20 0.17
N VAL A 114 9.03 11.28 0.84
CA VAL A 114 8.32 11.22 2.13
C VAL A 114 6.80 11.28 1.96
N ASN A 115 6.33 11.14 0.71
CA ASN A 115 4.92 11.10 0.35
C ASN A 115 4.27 9.84 0.95
N LYS A 116 3.05 10.01 1.47
CA LYS A 116 2.21 8.90 1.91
C LYS A 116 1.52 8.29 0.70
N GLU A 117 1.51 6.96 0.60
CA GLU A 117 0.69 6.25 -0.39
C GLU A 117 -0.78 6.30 0.09
N PRO A 118 -1.69 6.98 -0.64
CA PRO A 118 -3.08 7.11 -0.20
C PRO A 118 -3.73 5.73 -0.04
N HIS A 119 -4.56 5.59 1.00
CA HIS A 119 -5.33 4.37 1.29
C HIS A 119 -4.51 3.12 1.68
N THR A 120 -3.18 3.22 1.78
CA THR A 120 -2.31 2.15 2.28
C THR A 120 -2.05 2.31 3.77
N GLY A 121 -2.05 1.19 4.50
CA GLY A 121 -1.82 1.17 5.94
C GLY A 121 -2.51 0.00 6.64
N LEU A 122 -2.29 -0.14 7.94
CA LEU A 122 -2.84 -1.20 8.77
C LEU A 122 -4.13 -0.75 9.46
N ALA A 123 -4.97 -1.74 9.77
CA ALA A 123 -6.30 -1.55 10.37
C ALA A 123 -7.17 -0.55 9.58
N ARG A 124 -8.43 -0.39 9.97
CA ARG A 124 -9.34 0.56 9.31
C ARG A 124 -10.20 1.25 10.35
N ILE A 125 -10.50 2.52 10.09
CA ILE A 125 -11.52 3.26 10.84
C ILE A 125 -12.55 3.83 9.89
N GLY A 126 -13.81 3.81 10.31
CA GLY A 126 -14.91 4.37 9.56
C GLY A 126 -16.10 4.74 10.44
N THR A 127 -17.16 5.19 9.80
CA THR A 127 -18.38 5.64 10.48
C THR A 127 -19.58 4.88 9.94
N LEU A 128 -20.36 4.28 10.82
CA LEU A 128 -21.64 3.65 10.52
C LEU A 128 -22.65 4.70 10.03
N LYS A 129 -23.52 4.30 9.10
CA LYS A 129 -24.56 5.19 8.58
C LYS A 129 -25.57 5.59 9.67
N LYS A 130 -25.92 4.64 10.53
CA LYS A 130 -26.79 4.82 11.70
C LYS A 130 -26.05 4.34 12.94
N ALA A 131 -26.10 5.11 14.01
CA ALA A 131 -25.56 4.68 15.29
C ALA A 131 -26.42 3.54 15.86
N GLU A 132 -25.77 2.58 16.51
CA GLU A 132 -26.41 1.43 17.16
C GLU A 132 -25.82 1.23 18.57
N SER A 133 -26.42 0.39 19.41
CA SER A 133 -25.84 0.06 20.72
C SER A 133 -24.64 -0.87 20.57
N LEU A 134 -23.76 -0.92 21.57
CA LEU A 134 -22.65 -1.87 21.60
C LEU A 134 -23.14 -3.33 21.49
N ASP A 135 -24.23 -3.67 22.18
CA ASP A 135 -24.85 -5.00 22.11
C ASP A 135 -25.33 -5.34 20.69
N ALA A 136 -25.99 -4.40 20.00
CA ALA A 136 -26.41 -4.59 18.62
C ALA A 136 -25.22 -4.73 17.67
N PHE A 137 -24.16 -3.94 17.89
CA PHE A 137 -22.91 -4.04 17.14
C PHE A 137 -22.26 -5.42 17.31
N VAL A 138 -22.14 -5.93 18.54
CA VAL A 138 -21.58 -7.25 18.85
C VAL A 138 -22.38 -8.36 18.19
N ARG A 139 -23.72 -8.33 18.28
CA ARG A 139 -24.59 -9.30 17.59
C ARG A 139 -24.40 -9.28 16.08
N ARG A 140 -24.24 -8.08 15.50
CA ARG A 140 -23.97 -7.93 14.07
C ARG A 140 -22.62 -8.54 13.68
N VAL A 141 -21.57 -8.33 14.48
CA VAL A 141 -20.26 -8.96 14.28
C VAL A 141 -20.37 -10.49 14.34
N GLN A 142 -21.08 -11.03 15.33
CA GLN A 142 -21.32 -12.48 15.45
C GLN A 142 -22.10 -13.05 14.27
N ALA A 143 -23.11 -12.32 13.77
CA ALA A 143 -23.89 -12.70 12.60
C ALA A 143 -23.06 -12.75 11.30
N PHE A 144 -21.90 -12.07 11.25
CA PHE A 144 -20.93 -12.23 10.16
C PHE A 144 -20.12 -13.54 10.24
N GLY A 145 -20.30 -14.36 11.29
CA GLY A 145 -19.55 -15.60 11.48
C GLY A 145 -18.20 -15.40 12.18
N VAL A 146 -18.02 -14.25 12.84
CA VAL A 146 -16.87 -13.89 13.68
C VAL A 146 -17.17 -14.30 15.12
N LEU A 147 -16.24 -15.03 15.74
CA LEU A 147 -16.37 -15.45 17.13
C LEU A 147 -15.88 -14.34 18.05
N VAL A 148 -16.80 -13.71 18.80
CA VAL A 148 -16.47 -12.72 19.84
C VAL A 148 -16.13 -13.45 21.13
N THR A 149 -14.96 -13.15 21.71
CA THR A 149 -14.44 -13.80 22.91
C THR A 149 -14.66 -12.97 24.17
N ARG A 150 -14.45 -11.65 24.09
CA ARG A 150 -14.60 -10.71 25.22
C ARG A 150 -15.13 -9.37 24.73
N VAL A 151 -15.91 -8.69 25.57
CA VAL A 151 -16.41 -7.34 25.31
C VAL A 151 -16.12 -6.46 26.52
N LEU A 152 -15.68 -5.23 26.28
CA LEU A 152 -15.51 -4.19 27.29
C LEU A 152 -16.30 -2.95 26.88
N GLY A 153 -17.11 -2.42 27.79
CA GLY A 153 -17.93 -1.23 27.58
C GLY A 153 -19.38 -1.45 28.02
N ASP A 154 -20.13 -0.36 28.18
CA ASP A 154 -21.57 -0.41 28.43
C ASP A 154 -22.31 -0.94 27.19
N SER A 155 -23.16 -1.95 27.38
CA SER A 155 -23.95 -2.58 26.32
C SER A 155 -24.88 -1.58 25.60
N ALA A 156 -25.31 -0.51 26.29
CA ALA A 156 -26.14 0.55 25.75
C ALA A 156 -25.35 1.68 25.08
N LYS A 157 -24.01 1.69 25.17
CA LYS A 157 -23.16 2.73 24.56
C LYS A 157 -23.48 2.87 23.07
N LYS A 158 -23.66 4.10 22.61
CA LYS A 158 -23.88 4.39 21.18
C LYS A 158 -22.58 4.25 20.41
N ILE A 159 -22.58 3.36 19.43
CA ILE A 159 -21.48 3.09 18.51
C ILE A 159 -21.79 3.69 17.15
N ARG A 160 -20.87 4.51 16.64
CA ARG A 160 -20.92 5.08 15.30
C ARG A 160 -19.57 5.03 14.61
N LYS A 161 -18.48 5.43 15.27
CA LYS A 161 -17.12 5.39 14.75
C LYS A 161 -16.47 4.08 15.17
N VAL A 162 -16.12 3.26 14.19
CA VAL A 162 -15.62 1.89 14.41
C VAL A 162 -14.21 1.81 13.88
N ALA A 163 -13.27 1.44 14.76
CA ALA A 163 -11.94 0.99 14.37
C ALA A 163 -11.91 -0.55 14.33
N LEU A 164 -11.17 -1.12 13.39
CA LEU A 164 -11.05 -2.56 13.20
C LEU A 164 -9.63 -2.90 12.74
N CYS A 165 -9.01 -3.86 13.41
CA CYS A 165 -7.86 -4.58 12.89
C CYS A 165 -8.22 -6.06 12.88
N SER A 166 -8.08 -6.72 11.73
CA SER A 166 -8.15 -8.17 11.70
C SER A 166 -6.90 -8.76 12.36
N GLY A 167 -7.04 -9.91 13.02
CA GLY A 167 -5.93 -10.57 13.69
C GLY A 167 -5.42 -9.81 14.92
N ALA A 168 -4.11 -9.90 15.16
CA ALA A 168 -3.43 -9.44 16.36
C ALA A 168 -3.19 -7.91 16.40
N GLY A 169 -4.26 -7.12 16.40
CA GLY A 169 -4.19 -5.65 16.38
C GLY A 169 -4.09 -4.96 17.74
N SER A 170 -3.60 -5.64 18.80
CA SER A 170 -3.57 -5.06 20.15
C SER A 170 -2.69 -3.81 20.26
N ASP A 171 -1.62 -3.74 19.47
CA ASP A 171 -0.70 -2.59 19.43
C ASP A 171 -1.39 -1.30 18.97
N PHE A 172 -2.51 -1.38 18.24
CA PHE A 172 -3.20 -0.21 17.67
C PHE A 172 -4.32 0.37 18.55
N VAL A 173 -4.41 -0.05 19.81
CA VAL A 173 -5.43 0.46 20.75
C VAL A 173 -5.24 1.96 21.00
N GLY A 174 -3.99 2.43 21.11
CA GLY A 174 -3.67 3.85 21.29
C GLY A 174 -4.10 4.71 20.09
N GLU A 175 -3.89 4.19 18.89
CA GLU A 175 -4.28 4.83 17.63
C GLU A 175 -5.80 4.85 17.46
N ALA A 176 -6.50 3.79 17.86
CA ALA A 176 -7.96 3.75 17.87
C ALA A 176 -8.56 4.80 18.81
N ILE A 177 -7.99 4.94 20.02
CA ILE A 177 -8.35 5.98 21.00
C ILE A 177 -8.07 7.37 20.41
N SER A 178 -6.86 7.60 19.90
CA SER A 178 -6.45 8.89 19.34
C SER A 178 -7.29 9.30 18.13
N ALA A 179 -7.76 8.33 17.35
CA ALA A 179 -8.68 8.54 16.24
C ALA A 179 -10.13 8.76 16.68
N GLY A 180 -10.44 8.68 17.98
CA GLY A 180 -11.74 8.88 18.59
C GLY A 180 -12.76 7.81 18.21
N ALA A 181 -12.34 6.54 18.13
CA ALA A 181 -13.26 5.43 17.89
C ALA A 181 -14.20 5.22 19.09
N ASP A 182 -15.47 4.89 18.82
CA ASP A 182 -16.42 4.51 19.87
C ASP A 182 -16.21 3.05 20.29
N VAL A 183 -15.77 2.21 19.34
CA VAL A 183 -15.42 0.81 19.55
C VAL A 183 -14.21 0.42 18.71
N TYR A 184 -13.34 -0.42 19.28
CA TYR A 184 -12.26 -1.09 18.56
C TYR A 184 -12.45 -2.62 18.55
N LEU A 185 -12.44 -3.21 17.36
CA LEU A 185 -12.64 -4.63 17.09
C LEU A 185 -11.33 -5.27 16.62
N THR A 186 -10.79 -6.22 17.38
CA THR A 186 -9.51 -6.91 17.09
C THR A 186 -9.39 -8.24 17.86
N ALA A 187 -8.34 -9.02 17.61
CA ALA A 187 -7.94 -10.14 18.48
C ALA A 187 -6.75 -9.77 19.39
N GLU A 188 -6.46 -10.66 20.34
CA GLU A 188 -5.24 -10.71 21.17
C GLU A 188 -5.03 -9.52 22.13
N LEU A 189 -6.10 -9.03 22.74
CA LEU A 189 -6.06 -7.93 23.70
C LEU A 189 -5.53 -8.38 25.08
N LYS A 190 -4.48 -7.68 25.54
CA LYS A 190 -3.95 -7.77 26.91
C LYS A 190 -4.71 -6.88 27.90
N HIS A 191 -4.59 -7.17 29.20
CA HIS A 191 -5.30 -6.46 30.28
C HIS A 191 -5.12 -4.93 30.26
N HIS A 192 -3.89 -4.44 30.06
CA HIS A 192 -3.59 -3.00 30.06
C HIS A 192 -4.30 -2.25 28.93
N HIS A 193 -4.52 -2.88 27.77
CA HIS A 193 -5.33 -2.28 26.70
C HIS A 193 -6.78 -2.05 27.13
N GLY A 194 -7.35 -2.97 27.91
CA GLY A 194 -8.68 -2.80 28.49
C GLY A 194 -8.74 -1.64 29.48
N ALA A 195 -7.69 -1.44 30.28
CA ALA A 195 -7.57 -0.29 31.16
C ALA A 195 -7.48 1.03 30.38
N MET A 196 -6.66 1.07 29.33
CA MET A 196 -6.54 2.22 28.43
C MET A 196 -7.88 2.59 27.78
N ALA A 197 -8.56 1.61 27.19
CA ALA A 197 -9.84 1.83 26.51
C ALA A 197 -10.94 2.27 27.48
N ARG A 198 -10.99 1.70 28.70
CA ARG A 198 -11.93 2.14 29.74
C ARG A 198 -11.69 3.59 30.14
N HIS A 199 -10.43 4.00 30.31
CA HIS A 199 -10.10 5.39 30.66
C HIS A 199 -10.50 6.37 29.55
N ALA A 200 -10.38 5.94 28.30
CA ALA A 200 -10.76 6.74 27.13
C ALA A 200 -12.25 6.64 26.74
N ASP A 201 -13.08 5.94 27.52
CA ASP A 201 -14.48 5.63 27.19
C ASP A 201 -14.65 5.04 25.76
N MET A 202 -13.74 4.16 25.35
CA MET A 202 -13.82 3.40 24.10
C MET A 202 -14.18 1.95 24.41
N ALA A 203 -15.16 1.39 23.70
CA ALA A 203 -15.50 -0.01 23.82
C ALA A 203 -14.44 -0.90 23.13
N LEU A 204 -14.22 -2.11 23.65
CA LEU A 204 -13.44 -3.14 22.97
C LEU A 204 -14.32 -4.34 22.67
N VAL A 205 -14.18 -4.88 21.47
CA VAL A 205 -14.74 -6.18 21.09
C VAL A 205 -13.57 -7.05 20.69
N GLU A 206 -13.22 -8.00 21.55
CA GLU A 206 -12.22 -9.00 21.24
C GLU A 206 -12.83 -10.16 20.49
N THR A 207 -12.14 -10.62 19.45
CA THR A 207 -12.52 -11.79 18.66
C THR A 207 -11.45 -12.85 18.67
N GLU A 208 -11.84 -14.07 18.30
CA GLU A 208 -10.89 -15.09 17.89
C GLU A 208 -10.25 -14.72 16.54
N HIS A 209 -8.91 -14.82 16.48
CA HIS A 209 -8.07 -14.35 15.38
C HIS A 209 -8.51 -14.91 14.02
N TYR A 210 -8.61 -16.24 13.92
CA TYR A 210 -8.92 -16.92 12.66
C TYR A 210 -10.30 -16.54 12.13
N SER A 211 -11.30 -16.47 13.02
CA SER A 211 -12.68 -16.15 12.66
C SER A 211 -12.84 -14.76 12.07
N LEU A 212 -11.99 -13.80 12.47
CA LEU A 212 -11.99 -12.45 11.92
C LEU A 212 -11.25 -12.39 10.57
N GLU A 213 -10.13 -13.09 10.41
CA GLU A 213 -9.32 -13.04 9.20
C GLU A 213 -9.82 -13.88 8.04
N LYS A 214 -10.52 -15.00 8.30
CA LYS A 214 -11.00 -15.92 7.26
C LYS A 214 -11.82 -15.26 6.15
N HIS A 215 -12.46 -14.15 6.49
CA HIS A 215 -13.27 -13.36 5.56
C HIS A 215 -12.45 -12.70 4.44
N HIS A 216 -11.12 -12.62 4.57
CA HIS A 216 -10.24 -12.06 3.55
C HIS A 216 -9.92 -13.02 2.40
N TRP A 217 -9.93 -14.34 2.62
CA TRP A 217 -9.46 -15.29 1.61
C TRP A 217 -10.26 -15.28 0.30
N PRO A 218 -11.61 -15.18 0.29
CA PRO A 218 -12.35 -15.06 -0.96
C PRO A 218 -11.94 -13.84 -1.77
N LYS A 219 -11.72 -12.70 -1.11
CA LYS A 219 -11.29 -11.48 -1.80
C LYS A 219 -9.87 -11.61 -2.32
N LEU A 220 -8.95 -12.18 -1.54
CA LEU A 220 -7.58 -12.44 -1.98
C LEU A 220 -7.55 -13.37 -3.20
N ALA A 221 -8.32 -14.45 -3.19
CA ALA A 221 -8.47 -15.36 -4.30
C ALA A 221 -8.91 -14.61 -5.58
N SER A 222 -9.97 -13.81 -5.51
CA SER A 222 -10.42 -12.99 -6.64
C SER A 222 -9.38 -11.98 -7.13
N LEU A 223 -8.60 -11.38 -6.22
CA LEU A 223 -7.52 -10.46 -6.60
C LEU A 223 -6.39 -11.19 -7.35
N CYS A 224 -6.00 -12.38 -6.88
CA CYS A 224 -4.98 -13.18 -7.54
C CYS A 224 -5.42 -13.62 -8.95
N GLU A 225 -6.67 -14.05 -9.14
CA GLU A 225 -7.17 -14.43 -10.47
C GLU A 225 -7.26 -13.25 -11.45
N ALA A 226 -7.59 -12.06 -10.94
CA ALA A 226 -7.63 -10.85 -11.75
C ALA A 226 -6.23 -10.39 -12.18
N GLU A 227 -5.24 -10.49 -11.29
CA GLU A 227 -3.87 -10.06 -11.55
C GLU A 227 -3.10 -11.06 -12.42
N PHE A 228 -3.25 -12.36 -12.16
CA PHE A 228 -2.47 -13.41 -12.80
C PHE A 228 -3.33 -14.22 -13.76
N LYS A 229 -3.30 -13.84 -15.05
CA LYS A 229 -4.05 -14.52 -16.11
C LYS A 229 -3.75 -16.02 -16.14
N GLY A 230 -4.80 -16.85 -16.12
CA GLY A 230 -4.70 -18.30 -16.15
C GLY A 230 -4.48 -18.96 -14.77
N LEU A 231 -4.24 -18.17 -13.71
CA LEU A 231 -4.22 -18.69 -12.35
C LEU A 231 -5.63 -19.12 -11.94
N LYS A 232 -5.76 -20.35 -11.44
CA LYS A 232 -6.99 -20.86 -10.82
C LYS A 232 -6.79 -20.89 -9.31
N THR A 233 -7.68 -20.25 -8.55
CA THR A 233 -7.60 -20.24 -7.10
C THR A 233 -8.65 -21.17 -6.48
N LYS A 234 -8.35 -21.66 -5.28
CA LYS A 234 -9.30 -22.40 -4.43
C LYS A 234 -9.15 -21.91 -3.00
N VAL A 235 -10.24 -21.44 -2.41
CA VAL A 235 -10.27 -21.08 -0.99
C VAL A 235 -10.51 -22.35 -0.18
N SER A 236 -9.64 -22.62 0.80
CA SER A 236 -9.81 -23.77 1.69
C SER A 236 -11.15 -23.69 2.44
N LYS A 237 -11.88 -24.81 2.49
CA LYS A 237 -13.09 -24.96 3.31
C LYS A 237 -12.78 -25.53 4.70
N ARG A 238 -11.54 -25.95 4.94
CA ARG A 238 -11.13 -26.51 6.23
C ARG A 238 -10.97 -25.38 7.24
N GLU A 239 -11.70 -25.44 8.34
CA GLU A 239 -11.42 -24.58 9.48
C GLU A 239 -10.09 -25.00 10.13
N SER A 240 -9.15 -24.05 10.24
CA SER A 240 -7.86 -24.26 10.88
C SER A 240 -7.72 -23.41 12.13
N ARG A 241 -8.78 -23.38 12.95
CA ARG A 241 -8.74 -22.77 14.29
C ARG A 241 -7.76 -23.54 15.16
N LEU A 242 -6.86 -22.82 15.82
CA LEU A 242 -5.92 -23.42 16.78
C LEU A 242 -6.61 -23.67 18.13
N TRP A 243 -7.46 -22.74 18.55
CA TRP A 243 -8.15 -22.76 19.83
C TRP A 243 -9.61 -23.18 19.65
N ARG A 244 -10.09 -24.07 20.52
CA ARG A 244 -11.52 -24.40 20.62
C ARG A 244 -12.16 -23.44 21.61
N ALA A 245 -13.36 -22.96 21.29
CA ALA A 245 -14.18 -22.29 22.30
C ALA A 245 -14.46 -23.30 23.44
N PRO A 246 -14.32 -22.90 24.71
CA PRO A 246 -14.69 -23.74 25.84
C PRO A 246 -16.18 -24.10 25.81
#